data_AF-A0A1G8ERL3-F1
#
_entry.id   AF-A0A1G8ERL3-F1
#
_cell.length_a   1.000
_cell.length_b   1.000
_cell.length_c   1.000
_cell.angle_alpha   90.00
_cell.angle_beta   90.00
_cell.angle_gamma   90.00
#
_symmetry.space_group_name_H-M   'P 1'
#
loop_
_entity.id
_entity.type
_entity.pdbx_description
1 polymer ?
#
loop_
_entity_poly.entity_id
_entity_poly.type
_entity_poly.pdbx_seq_one_letter_code
_entity_poly.pdbx_strand_id
1 'polypeptide(L)'
;MMRNYILLILMFLTLFSYGQSITFQKNTSAAAKKLKLVQKLNKTGDSLILATEHEKIKEVDILNADYLETIEINNSNAKINLNQLTIGNYVVQAKIGTHWIVMYLEKRDLKAEGIKTTDVNIKGNVDLTIYKNAVDSLSLAKVHSNKLHLNDNEMYWAVYESNTGFSSQRTMSLKFPEEIYDLIYRIELEMKSKVGKNNTLLVYEVFNKPDFMLKQLKNKNYYKRKNSKYFNVEPLYNSEEKKEDTKGF
;
A
#
# COMPACT_ATOMS: atom_id res chain seq x y z
N MET A 1 -8.56 -26.58 -46.25
CA MET A 1 -8.94 -25.16 -46.09
C MET A 1 -8.99 -24.65 -44.63
N MET A 2 -9.17 -25.49 -43.60
CA MET A 2 -9.27 -25.00 -42.20
C MET A 2 -7.96 -24.44 -41.58
N ARG A 3 -6.78 -24.85 -42.08
CA ARG A 3 -5.48 -24.46 -41.49
C ARG A 3 -5.15 -22.97 -41.64
N ASN A 4 -5.65 -22.31 -42.69
CA ASN A 4 -5.36 -20.90 -42.93
C ASN A 4 -6.23 -19.94 -42.09
N TYR A 5 -7.38 -20.39 -41.59
CA TYR A 5 -8.24 -19.57 -40.72
C TYR A 5 -7.71 -19.48 -39.28
N ILE A 6 -6.99 -20.49 -38.81
CA ILE A 6 -6.41 -20.52 -37.45
C ILE A 6 -5.33 -19.44 -37.29
N LEU A 7 -4.49 -19.23 -38.31
CA LEU A 7 -3.48 -18.18 -38.32
C LEU A 7 -4.10 -16.77 -38.30
N LEU A 8 -5.22 -16.57 -39.01
CA LEU A 8 -5.94 -15.30 -39.02
C LEU A 8 -6.57 -14.99 -37.65
N ILE A 9 -7.14 -16.00 -36.98
CA ILE A 9 -7.72 -15.88 -35.63
C ILE A 9 -6.62 -15.58 -34.59
N LEU A 10 -5.46 -16.22 -34.71
CA LEU A 10 -4.33 -15.99 -33.80
C LEU A 10 -3.78 -14.56 -33.91
N MET A 11 -3.79 -13.97 -35.12
CA MET A 11 -3.32 -12.61 -35.36
C MET A 11 -4.28 -11.53 -34.85
N PHE A 12 -5.59 -11.81 -34.79
CA PHE A 12 -6.56 -10.90 -34.18
C PHE A 12 -6.49 -10.89 -32.64
N LEU A 13 -6.12 -12.00 -32.00
CA LEU A 13 -6.06 -12.11 -30.54
C LEU A 13 -4.98 -11.22 -29.89
N THR A 14 -3.90 -10.90 -30.60
CA THR A 14 -2.82 -10.05 -30.07
C THR A 14 -3.16 -8.56 -30.12
N LEU A 15 -4.08 -8.12 -30.99
CA LEU A 15 -4.47 -6.72 -31.12
C LEU A 15 -5.34 -6.21 -29.96
N PHE A 16 -6.03 -7.09 -29.23
CA PHE A 16 -6.89 -6.70 -28.11
C PHE A 16 -6.15 -6.39 -26.80
N SER A 17 -4.86 -6.74 -26.70
CA SER A 17 -4.09 -6.54 -25.46
C SER A 17 -3.42 -5.16 -25.36
N TYR A 18 -3.32 -4.42 -26.47
CA TYR A 18 -2.62 -3.13 -26.56
C TYR A 18 -3.55 -1.90 -26.46
N GLY A 19 -4.85 -2.11 -26.23
CA GLY A 19 -5.85 -1.03 -26.20
C GLY A 19 -6.32 -0.58 -24.81
N GLN A 20 -5.67 -1.01 -23.72
CA GLN A 20 -6.10 -0.62 -22.37
C GLN A 20 -5.37 0.63 -21.89
N SER A 21 -6.12 1.73 -21.73
CA SER A 21 -5.60 3.02 -21.27
C SER A 21 -5.28 3.04 -19.79
N ILE A 22 -5.75 2.04 -19.04
CA ILE A 22 -5.58 1.95 -17.60
C ILE A 22 -4.79 0.70 -17.27
N THR A 23 -3.67 0.89 -16.58
CA THR A 23 -2.85 -0.17 -16.00
C THR A 23 -3.13 -0.25 -14.50
N PHE A 24 -3.33 -1.45 -13.98
CA PHE A 24 -3.74 -1.67 -12.59
C PHE A 24 -2.79 -2.65 -11.88
N GLN A 25 -2.27 -2.23 -10.74
CA GLN A 25 -1.43 -3.03 -9.87
C GLN A 25 -2.21 -3.42 -8.62
N LYS A 26 -2.61 -4.68 -8.57
CA LYS A 26 -3.26 -5.28 -7.41
C LYS A 26 -2.33 -5.36 -6.20
N ASN A 27 -2.91 -5.28 -5.02
CA ASN A 27 -2.24 -5.54 -3.76
C ASN A 27 -2.07 -7.06 -3.55
N THR A 28 -0.82 -7.51 -3.38
CA THR A 28 -0.46 -8.92 -3.19
C THR A 28 -0.09 -9.26 -1.73
N SER A 29 -0.33 -8.33 -0.80
CA SER A 29 0.00 -8.51 0.62
C SER A 29 -0.77 -9.67 1.26
N ALA A 30 -0.27 -10.13 2.41
CA ALA A 30 -0.95 -11.12 3.22
C ALA A 30 -2.37 -10.68 3.64
N ALA A 31 -2.58 -9.38 3.88
CA ALA A 31 -3.89 -8.83 4.25
C ALA A 31 -4.90 -8.99 3.09
N ALA A 32 -4.54 -8.57 1.88
CA ALA A 32 -5.40 -8.71 0.71
C ALA A 32 -5.76 -10.18 0.41
N LYS A 33 -4.79 -11.08 0.57
CA LYS A 33 -5.00 -12.54 0.42
C LYS A 33 -5.90 -13.12 1.52
N LYS A 34 -5.69 -12.74 2.79
CA LYS A 34 -6.50 -13.17 3.94
C LYS A 34 -7.97 -12.78 3.76
N LEU A 35 -8.22 -11.59 3.23
CA LEU A 35 -9.55 -11.08 2.92
C LEU A 35 -10.18 -11.70 1.67
N LYS A 36 -9.42 -12.56 0.97
CA LYS A 36 -9.77 -13.13 -0.34
C LYS A 36 -10.26 -12.05 -1.30
N LEU A 37 -9.57 -10.91 -1.31
CA LEU A 37 -9.95 -9.76 -2.11
C LEU A 37 -9.57 -10.00 -3.58
N VAL A 38 -10.59 -10.14 -4.41
CA VAL A 38 -10.50 -10.06 -5.87
C VAL A 38 -10.31 -8.60 -6.26
N GLN A 39 -9.27 -8.34 -7.05
CA GLN A 39 -8.88 -7.01 -7.52
C GLN A 39 -8.55 -7.11 -9.00
N LYS A 40 -9.36 -6.52 -9.86
CA LYS A 40 -9.13 -6.55 -11.31
C LYS A 40 -9.85 -5.43 -12.02
N LEU A 41 -9.36 -5.08 -13.21
CA LEU A 41 -10.16 -4.30 -14.14
C LEU A 41 -11.24 -5.17 -14.79
N ASN A 42 -12.34 -4.53 -15.20
CA ASN A 42 -13.31 -5.18 -16.08
C ASN A 42 -12.72 -5.40 -17.49
N LYS A 43 -13.46 -6.08 -18.37
CA LYS A 43 -12.98 -6.45 -19.72
C LYS A 43 -12.56 -5.23 -20.57
N THR A 44 -13.26 -4.11 -20.41
CA THR A 44 -13.02 -2.86 -21.13
C THR A 44 -11.91 -2.01 -20.52
N GLY A 45 -11.44 -2.34 -19.31
CA GLY A 45 -10.42 -1.58 -18.58
C GLY A 45 -10.93 -0.29 -17.92
N ASP A 46 -12.22 0.05 -18.07
CA ASP A 46 -12.81 1.31 -17.61
C ASP A 46 -13.35 1.29 -16.17
N SER A 47 -13.35 0.13 -15.52
CA SER A 47 -13.89 -0.03 -14.17
C SER A 47 -13.01 -0.94 -13.33
N LEU A 48 -12.79 -0.56 -12.07
CA LEU A 48 -12.17 -1.40 -11.06
C LEU A 48 -13.22 -2.28 -10.40
N ILE A 49 -12.97 -3.58 -10.39
CA ILE A 49 -13.80 -4.59 -9.72
C ILE A 49 -13.08 -5.02 -8.45
N LEU A 50 -13.74 -4.79 -7.32
CA LEU A 50 -13.35 -5.28 -6.02
C LEU A 50 -14.42 -6.25 -5.52
N ALA A 51 -14.01 -7.42 -5.07
CA ALA A 51 -14.94 -8.36 -4.44
C ALA A 51 -14.24 -9.17 -3.35
N THR A 52 -14.96 -9.42 -2.27
CA THR A 52 -14.51 -10.12 -1.07
C THR A 52 -15.49 -11.24 -0.77
N GLU A 53 -15.01 -12.34 -0.18
CA GLU A 53 -15.91 -13.47 0.14
C GLU A 53 -16.69 -13.27 1.44
N HIS A 54 -16.08 -12.63 2.45
CA HIS A 54 -16.60 -12.68 3.82
C HIS A 54 -16.71 -11.32 4.51
N GLU A 55 -15.98 -10.32 4.03
CA GLU A 55 -15.97 -8.97 4.61
C GLU A 55 -16.65 -7.99 3.67
N LYS A 56 -17.27 -6.95 4.21
CA LYS A 56 -17.76 -5.85 3.39
C LYS A 56 -16.62 -4.91 3.03
N ILE A 57 -16.60 -4.51 1.76
CA ILE A 57 -15.92 -3.31 1.31
C ILE A 57 -16.77 -2.16 1.82
N LYS A 58 -16.28 -1.46 2.84
CA LYS A 58 -16.97 -0.33 3.44
C LYS A 58 -16.86 0.89 2.54
N GLU A 59 -15.65 1.14 2.08
CA GLU A 59 -15.26 2.39 1.44
C GLU A 59 -14.10 2.14 0.47
N VAL A 60 -14.07 2.93 -0.61
CA VAL A 60 -12.94 2.97 -1.54
C VAL A 60 -12.60 4.42 -1.83
N ASP A 61 -11.34 4.77 -1.58
CA ASP A 61 -10.76 6.05 -1.97
C ASP A 61 -9.95 5.89 -3.25
N ILE A 62 -10.12 6.83 -4.18
CA ILE A 62 -9.25 7.02 -5.33
C ILE A 62 -8.64 8.41 -5.22
N LEU A 63 -7.31 8.48 -5.14
CA LEU A 63 -6.64 9.75 -4.91
C LEU A 63 -5.34 9.91 -5.69
N ASN A 64 -5.04 11.16 -6.03
CA ASN A 64 -3.74 11.61 -6.51
C ASN A 64 -3.39 12.96 -5.83
N ALA A 65 -2.53 13.77 -6.43
CA ALA A 65 -2.15 15.05 -5.84
C ALA A 65 -3.28 16.09 -5.79
N ASP A 66 -4.16 16.09 -6.79
CA ASP A 66 -5.17 17.13 -7.02
C ASP A 66 -6.60 16.55 -7.00
N TYR A 67 -6.74 15.27 -6.65
CA TYR A 67 -7.99 14.52 -6.73
C TYR A 67 -8.12 13.59 -5.52
N LEU A 68 -9.30 13.60 -4.90
CA LEU A 68 -9.73 12.61 -3.92
C LEU A 68 -11.21 12.35 -4.16
N GLU A 69 -11.55 11.09 -4.38
CA GLU A 69 -12.92 10.61 -4.46
C GLU A 69 -13.08 9.46 -3.48
N THR A 70 -14.03 9.61 -2.56
CA THR A 70 -14.40 8.61 -1.57
C THR A 70 -15.75 8.02 -1.93
N ILE A 71 -15.79 6.69 -2.04
CA ILE A 71 -16.98 5.95 -2.48
C ILE A 71 -17.39 5.01 -1.35
N GLU A 72 -18.51 5.32 -0.70
CA GLU A 72 -19.12 4.43 0.28
C GLU A 72 -19.86 3.28 -0.44
N ILE A 73 -19.57 2.05 -0.06
CA ILE A 73 -20.06 0.83 -0.75
C ILE A 73 -20.87 -0.03 0.20
N ASN A 74 -20.32 -0.32 1.39
CA ASN A 74 -20.91 -1.21 2.40
C ASN A 74 -21.43 -2.57 1.88
N ASN A 75 -20.72 -3.14 0.91
CA ASN A 75 -21.10 -4.37 0.21
C ASN A 75 -19.87 -5.26 -0.04
N SER A 76 -20.06 -6.57 -0.26
CA SER A 76 -18.97 -7.50 -0.56
C SER A 76 -18.45 -7.39 -1.99
N ASN A 77 -19.15 -6.66 -2.85
CA ASN A 77 -18.73 -6.37 -4.21
C ASN A 77 -18.87 -4.88 -4.52
N ALA A 78 -17.96 -4.39 -5.36
CA ALA A 78 -17.93 -3.03 -5.83
C ALA A 78 -17.47 -3.01 -7.29
N LYS A 79 -18.14 -2.16 -8.08
CA LYS A 79 -17.68 -1.77 -9.41
C LYS A 79 -17.50 -0.26 -9.41
N ILE A 80 -16.25 0.19 -9.41
CA ILE A 80 -15.89 1.61 -9.44
C ILE A 80 -15.58 2.02 -10.87
N ASN A 81 -16.24 3.08 -11.36
CA ASN A 81 -16.02 3.63 -12.69
C ASN A 81 -14.75 4.49 -12.70
N LEU A 82 -13.90 4.33 -13.72
CA LEU A 82 -12.60 5.00 -13.85
C LEU A 82 -12.56 5.99 -15.03
N ASN A 83 -13.66 6.15 -15.76
CA ASN A 83 -13.71 7.00 -16.95
C ASN A 83 -13.50 8.47 -16.62
N GLN A 84 -13.97 8.91 -15.46
CA GLN A 84 -13.92 10.31 -15.01
C GLN A 84 -12.51 10.72 -14.54
N LEU A 85 -11.63 9.75 -14.26
CA LEU A 85 -10.25 10.05 -13.88
C LEU A 85 -9.51 10.71 -15.04
N THR A 86 -8.73 11.75 -14.75
CA THR A 86 -7.80 12.33 -15.72
C THR A 86 -6.61 11.39 -15.96
N ILE A 87 -5.78 11.71 -16.95
CA ILE A 87 -4.50 11.01 -17.16
C ILE A 87 -3.64 11.21 -15.91
N GLY A 88 -3.02 10.15 -15.40
CA GLY A 88 -2.16 10.23 -14.23
C GLY A 88 -2.08 8.94 -13.42
N ASN A 89 -1.32 9.02 -12.34
CA ASN A 89 -1.13 7.95 -11.37
C ASN A 89 -2.03 8.17 -10.16
N TYR A 90 -2.69 7.11 -9.72
CA TYR A 90 -3.65 7.11 -8.63
C TYR A 90 -3.29 6.03 -7.62
N VAL A 91 -3.48 6.35 -6.36
CA VAL A 91 -3.52 5.38 -5.25
C VAL A 91 -4.97 5.04 -5.01
N VAL A 92 -5.28 3.76 -4.92
CA VAL A 92 -6.61 3.28 -4.57
C VAL A 92 -6.52 2.62 -3.20
N GLN A 93 -7.33 3.05 -2.25
CA GLN A 93 -7.38 2.48 -0.91
C GLN A 93 -8.77 1.90 -0.65
N ALA A 94 -8.85 0.60 -0.38
CA ALA A 94 -10.12 -0.06 -0.08
C ALA A 94 -10.17 -0.45 1.40
N LYS A 95 -11.16 0.04 2.12
CA LYS A 95 -11.44 -0.34 3.51
C LYS A 95 -12.31 -1.58 3.54
N ILE A 96 -11.75 -2.68 4.02
CA ILE A 96 -12.42 -3.98 4.08
C ILE A 96 -12.39 -4.45 5.53
N GLY A 97 -13.57 -4.52 6.17
CA GLY A 97 -13.64 -4.75 7.61
C GLY A 97 -12.88 -3.66 8.37
N THR A 98 -11.76 -4.02 8.99
CA THR A 98 -10.82 -3.12 9.70
C THR A 98 -9.50 -2.89 8.95
N HIS A 99 -9.34 -3.39 7.73
CA HIS A 99 -8.07 -3.34 7.00
C HIS A 99 -8.16 -2.41 5.81
N TRP A 100 -7.11 -1.61 5.60
CA TRP A 100 -6.91 -0.85 4.38
C TRP A 100 -6.04 -1.64 3.38
N ILE A 101 -6.54 -1.79 2.16
CA ILE A 101 -5.82 -2.42 1.06
C ILE A 101 -5.45 -1.37 0.03
N VAL A 102 -4.15 -1.14 -0.14
CA VAL A 102 -3.61 -0.11 -1.04
C VAL A 102 -3.22 -0.72 -2.38
N MET A 103 -3.79 -0.22 -3.47
CA MET A 103 -3.55 -0.62 -4.85
C MET A 103 -3.10 0.59 -5.65
N TYR A 104 -2.63 0.37 -6.88
CA TYR A 104 -2.17 1.45 -7.75
C TYR A 104 -2.81 1.35 -9.12
N LEU A 105 -3.12 2.51 -9.69
CA LEU A 105 -3.75 2.65 -10.99
C LEU A 105 -3.01 3.74 -11.78
N GLU A 106 -2.70 3.46 -13.03
CA GLU A 106 -2.08 4.40 -13.97
C GLU A 106 -3.01 4.54 -15.18
N LYS A 107 -3.48 5.76 -15.45
CA LYS A 107 -4.26 6.09 -16.65
C LYS A 107 -3.39 6.85 -17.64
N ARG A 108 -3.20 6.28 -18.82
CA ARG A 108 -2.35 6.76 -19.91
C ARG A 108 -3.18 7.22 -21.10
N ASP A 109 -2.61 8.11 -21.90
CA ASP A 109 -3.20 8.47 -23.19
C ASP A 109 -2.71 7.51 -24.28
N LEU A 110 -3.58 6.59 -24.67
CA LEU A 110 -3.28 5.64 -25.75
C LEU A 110 -3.07 6.32 -27.10
N LYS A 111 -3.54 7.56 -27.29
CA LYS A 111 -3.31 8.31 -28.53
C LYS A 111 -1.90 8.90 -28.60
N ALA A 112 -1.23 9.05 -27.45
CA ALA A 112 0.12 9.61 -27.37
C ALA A 112 1.23 8.53 -27.36
N GLU A 113 0.94 7.31 -26.90
CA GLU A 113 1.92 6.22 -26.71
C GLU A 113 2.06 5.29 -27.94
N GLY A 114 2.13 5.87 -29.13
CA GLY A 114 2.61 5.15 -30.31
C GLY A 114 4.09 4.77 -30.15
N ILE A 115 4.35 3.46 -30.02
CA ILE A 115 5.65 2.78 -30.16
C ILE A 115 6.58 2.87 -28.94
N LYS A 116 6.65 1.78 -28.15
CA LYS A 116 7.88 1.17 -27.59
C LYS A 116 7.55 -0.17 -26.92
N THR A 117 7.82 -1.27 -27.62
CA THR A 117 7.73 -2.65 -27.13
C THR A 117 9.02 -3.05 -26.41
N THR A 118 8.93 -3.67 -25.23
CA THR A 118 9.86 -4.77 -24.86
C THR A 118 9.25 -5.69 -23.80
N ASP A 119 9.17 -6.97 -24.14
CA ASP A 119 8.66 -8.10 -23.36
C ASP A 119 9.56 -8.49 -22.18
N VAL A 120 8.97 -8.92 -21.04
CA VAL A 120 9.52 -10.01 -20.20
C VAL A 120 8.39 -10.79 -19.49
N ASN A 121 8.48 -12.11 -19.57
CA ASN A 121 7.52 -13.14 -19.15
C ASN A 121 8.16 -14.04 -18.09
N ILE A 122 7.61 -14.17 -16.86
CA ILE A 122 7.93 -15.30 -15.98
C ILE A 122 6.72 -15.73 -15.12
N LYS A 123 6.34 -17.00 -15.29
CA LYS A 123 5.43 -17.80 -14.44
C LYS A 123 6.14 -18.31 -13.19
N GLY A 124 5.44 -18.44 -12.07
CA GLY A 124 5.89 -19.25 -10.93
C GLY A 124 4.85 -19.34 -9.82
N ASN A 125 4.39 -20.56 -9.53
CA ASN A 125 3.35 -20.92 -8.58
C ASN A 125 4.01 -21.69 -7.43
N VAL A 126 3.87 -21.27 -6.16
CA VAL A 126 4.21 -22.10 -4.99
C VAL A 126 3.27 -21.75 -3.82
N ASP A 127 2.52 -22.76 -3.39
CA ASP A 127 1.67 -22.86 -2.20
C ASP A 127 2.54 -23.01 -0.94
N LEU A 128 2.12 -22.48 0.22
CA LEU A 128 2.65 -22.83 1.55
C LEU A 128 1.72 -22.29 2.66
N THR A 129 1.19 -23.23 3.43
CA THR A 129 0.36 -23.12 4.63
C THR A 129 1.13 -22.55 5.83
N ILE A 130 0.47 -21.88 6.79
CA ILE A 130 0.84 -21.86 8.24
C ILE A 130 -0.22 -21.17 9.15
N TYR A 131 -0.45 -21.87 10.25
CA TYR A 131 -1.16 -21.73 11.53
C TYR A 131 -1.62 -20.35 12.08
N LYS A 132 -2.84 -20.42 12.61
CA LYS A 132 -3.65 -19.42 13.33
C LYS A 132 -3.25 -19.41 14.82
N ASN A 133 -3.08 -18.24 15.43
CA ASN A 133 -3.43 -17.91 16.83
C ASN A 133 -3.05 -16.45 17.12
N ALA A 134 -4.03 -15.54 17.09
CA ALA A 134 -3.88 -14.14 17.49
C ALA A 134 -5.21 -13.64 18.05
N VAL A 135 -5.39 -13.80 19.35
CA VAL A 135 -6.44 -13.17 20.15
C VAL A 135 -5.72 -12.62 21.38
N ASP A 136 -5.63 -11.29 21.48
CA ASP A 136 -5.37 -10.44 22.67
C ASP A 136 -4.44 -9.22 22.48
N SER A 137 -3.83 -8.99 21.31
CA SER A 137 -2.87 -7.88 21.17
C SER A 137 -3.50 -6.47 21.10
N LEU A 138 -4.78 -6.35 20.73
CA LEU A 138 -5.41 -5.06 20.42
C LEU A 138 -5.78 -4.25 21.68
N SER A 139 -6.01 -4.91 22.82
CA SER A 139 -6.38 -4.23 24.07
C SER A 139 -5.15 -3.74 24.87
N LEU A 140 -3.97 -4.35 24.68
CA LEU A 140 -2.74 -3.91 25.34
C LEU A 140 -2.04 -2.72 24.67
N ALA A 141 -2.14 -2.59 23.34
CA ALA A 141 -1.43 -1.54 22.60
C ALA A 141 -1.90 -0.11 22.97
N LYS A 142 -3.20 0.06 23.25
CA LYS A 142 -3.79 1.36 23.61
C LYS A 142 -3.46 1.83 25.04
N VAL A 143 -3.05 0.91 25.92
CA VAL A 143 -2.69 1.22 27.32
C VAL A 143 -1.21 1.61 27.44
N HIS A 144 -0.35 1.17 26.52
CA HIS A 144 1.10 1.42 26.58
C HIS A 144 1.54 2.74 25.91
N SER A 145 0.72 3.33 25.03
CA SER A 145 1.08 4.50 24.20
C SER A 145 0.71 5.87 24.78
N ASN A 146 0.40 5.98 26.09
CA ASN A 146 -0.13 7.17 26.80
C ASN A 146 0.68 8.49 26.69
N LYS A 147 1.68 8.61 25.80
CA LYS A 147 2.48 9.81 25.58
C LYS A 147 2.44 10.36 24.14
N LEU A 148 1.96 9.58 23.16
CA LEU A 148 1.91 10.02 21.76
C LEU A 148 0.45 10.31 21.39
N HIS A 149 0.07 11.58 21.27
CA HIS A 149 -1.27 11.96 20.86
C HIS A 149 -1.29 12.19 19.33
N LEU A 150 -1.63 11.14 18.59
CA LEU A 150 -1.81 11.22 17.14
C LEU A 150 -3.23 11.70 16.82
N ASN A 151 -3.36 12.49 15.75
CA ASN A 151 -4.64 12.95 15.24
C ASN A 151 -5.29 11.85 14.39
N ASP A 152 -6.47 11.37 14.80
CA ASP A 152 -7.23 10.30 14.15
C ASP A 152 -7.54 10.56 12.66
N ASN A 153 -7.53 11.82 12.22
CA ASN A 153 -7.80 12.23 10.83
C ASN A 153 -6.53 12.44 9.99
N GLU A 154 -5.35 12.24 10.55
CA GLU A 154 -4.08 12.43 9.85
C GLU A 154 -3.42 11.12 9.46
N MET A 155 -2.49 11.21 8.50
CA MET A 155 -1.64 10.08 8.12
C MET A 155 -0.19 10.44 8.39
N TYR A 156 0.53 9.45 8.89
CA TYR A 156 1.91 9.57 9.32
C TYR A 156 2.80 8.73 8.42
N TRP A 157 3.99 9.23 8.12
CA TRP A 157 4.98 8.46 7.39
C TRP A 157 5.77 7.59 8.36
N ALA A 158 5.58 6.28 8.28
CA ALA A 158 6.31 5.31 9.07
C ALA A 158 7.49 4.76 8.27
N VAL A 159 8.67 4.74 8.89
CA VAL A 159 9.87 4.07 8.38
C VAL A 159 10.27 3.00 9.38
N TYR A 160 10.09 1.75 9.00
CA TYR A 160 10.46 0.59 9.80
C TYR A 160 11.68 -0.10 9.18
N GLU A 161 12.69 -0.37 10.00
CA GLU A 161 13.88 -1.14 9.61
C GLU A 161 13.99 -2.38 10.50
N SER A 162 13.88 -3.57 9.91
CA SER A 162 14.27 -4.80 10.58
C SER A 162 15.76 -5.01 10.42
N ASN A 163 16.41 -5.40 11.51
CA ASN A 163 17.83 -5.76 11.55
C ASN A 163 18.00 -6.95 12.48
N THR A 164 17.93 -8.15 11.91
CA THR A 164 17.90 -9.42 12.65
C THR A 164 19.28 -10.09 12.76
N GLY A 165 20.35 -9.40 12.35
CA GLY A 165 21.72 -9.93 12.30
C GLY A 165 22.03 -10.80 11.08
N PHE A 166 21.02 -11.38 10.42
CA PHE A 166 21.17 -12.13 9.16
C PHE A 166 20.84 -11.30 7.93
N SER A 167 19.88 -10.38 8.06
CA SER A 167 19.50 -9.47 7.00
C SER A 167 18.92 -8.18 7.57
N SER A 168 18.92 -7.14 6.75
CA SER A 168 18.19 -5.91 7.04
C SER A 168 17.18 -5.61 5.95
N GLN A 169 16.00 -5.15 6.35
CA GLN A 169 14.96 -4.73 5.42
C GLN A 169 14.33 -3.43 5.91
N ARG A 170 14.19 -2.48 4.99
CA ARG A 170 13.54 -1.19 5.25
C ARG A 170 12.21 -1.12 4.49
N THR A 171 11.14 -0.86 5.23
CA THR A 171 9.80 -0.62 4.70
C THR A 171 9.35 0.79 5.08
N MET A 172 8.70 1.48 4.14
CA MET A 172 8.17 2.82 4.38
C MET A 172 6.76 2.93 3.84
N SER A 173 5.87 3.57 4.58
CA SER A 173 4.46 3.72 4.17
C SER A 173 3.76 4.83 4.94
N LEU A 174 2.76 5.44 4.32
CA LEU A 174 1.75 6.23 5.02
C LEU A 174 0.84 5.31 5.83
N LYS A 175 0.57 5.70 7.07
CA LYS A 175 -0.17 4.92 8.07
C LYS A 175 -1.11 5.80 8.87
N PHE A 176 -2.27 5.24 9.20
CA PHE A 176 -3.20 5.86 10.15
C PHE A 176 -2.71 5.69 11.59
N PRO A 177 -3.18 6.51 12.53
CA PRO A 177 -2.80 6.45 13.95
C PRO A 177 -2.91 5.07 14.58
N GLU A 178 -4.00 4.35 14.32
CA GLU A 178 -4.22 2.98 14.81
C GLU A 178 -3.09 2.02 14.39
N GLU A 179 -2.66 2.10 13.13
CA GLU A 179 -1.56 1.29 12.62
C GLU A 179 -0.21 1.75 13.18
N ILE A 180 -0.04 3.04 13.45
CA ILE A 180 1.16 3.57 14.13
C ILE A 180 1.23 3.05 15.55
N TYR A 181 0.13 3.05 16.30
CA TYR A 181 0.11 2.50 17.66
C TYR A 181 0.46 1.01 17.67
N ASP A 182 -0.05 0.22 16.72
CA ASP A 182 0.33 -1.19 16.56
C ASP A 182 1.82 -1.37 16.23
N LEU A 183 2.38 -0.50 15.38
CA LEU A 183 3.81 -0.51 15.05
C LEU A 183 4.67 -0.13 16.26
N ILE A 184 4.25 0.87 17.05
CA ILE A 184 4.92 1.29 18.28
C ILE A 184 4.91 0.15 19.30
N TYR A 185 3.75 -0.46 19.54
CA TYR A 185 3.64 -1.59 20.45
C TYR A 185 4.55 -2.75 20.01
N ARG A 186 4.55 -3.06 18.71
CA ARG A 186 5.41 -4.11 18.15
C ARG A 186 6.88 -3.80 18.33
N ILE A 187 7.35 -2.60 17.98
CA ILE A 187 8.77 -2.27 18.08
C ILE A 187 9.23 -2.28 19.54
N GLU A 188 8.39 -1.85 20.48
CA GLU A 188 8.69 -1.88 21.92
C GLU A 188 8.86 -3.31 22.46
N LEU A 189 8.13 -4.29 21.91
CA LEU A 189 8.36 -5.70 22.20
C LEU A 189 9.62 -6.24 21.51
N GLU A 190 9.80 -5.93 20.22
CA GLU A 190 10.96 -6.38 19.44
C GLU A 190 12.28 -5.90 20.04
N MET A 191 12.33 -4.65 20.53
CA MET A 191 13.49 -4.05 21.15
C MET A 191 13.97 -4.77 22.42
N LYS A 192 13.06 -5.44 23.14
CA LYS A 192 13.36 -6.24 24.32
C LYS A 192 13.88 -7.64 23.96
N SER A 193 13.78 -8.05 22.70
CA SER A 193 14.17 -9.38 22.23
C SER A 193 15.63 -9.41 21.73
N LYS A 194 16.28 -10.57 21.82
CA LYS A 194 17.68 -10.73 21.34
C LYS A 194 17.83 -10.53 19.83
N VAL A 195 16.79 -10.87 19.05
CA VAL A 195 16.80 -10.83 17.58
C VAL A 195 16.33 -9.47 17.04
N GLY A 196 15.33 -8.86 17.67
CA GLY A 196 14.73 -7.59 17.25
C GLY A 196 15.28 -6.34 17.95
N LYS A 197 16.23 -6.48 18.89
CA LYS A 197 16.84 -5.33 19.62
C LYS A 197 17.39 -4.22 18.71
N ASN A 198 17.78 -4.57 17.48
CA ASN A 198 18.35 -3.64 16.51
C ASN A 198 17.34 -3.12 15.50
N ASN A 199 16.07 -3.55 15.57
CA ASN A 199 15.01 -3.00 14.73
C ASN A 199 14.76 -1.54 15.11
N THR A 200 14.27 -0.76 14.15
CA THR A 200 13.99 0.67 14.34
C THR A 200 12.67 1.07 13.71
N LEU A 201 12.03 2.08 14.30
CA LEU A 201 10.83 2.72 13.82
C LEU A 201 10.99 4.24 13.97
N LEU A 202 10.80 4.96 12.87
CA LEU A 202 10.67 6.41 12.84
C LEU A 202 9.27 6.76 12.33
N VAL A 203 8.60 7.71 12.98
CA VAL A 203 7.28 8.19 12.57
C VAL A 203 7.33 9.69 12.38
N TYR A 204 6.95 10.15 11.18
CA TYR A 204 6.90 11.56 10.82
C TYR A 204 5.46 11.99 10.56
N GLU A 205 5.12 13.19 11.00
CA GLU A 205 3.91 13.90 10.64
C GLU A 205 4.04 14.47 9.23
N VAL A 206 3.02 14.25 8.40
CA VAL A 206 3.00 14.70 7.01
C VAL A 206 1.85 15.67 6.79
N PHE A 207 2.20 16.97 6.74
CA PHE A 207 1.25 18.06 6.54
C PHE A 207 0.67 18.05 5.12
N ASN A 208 1.52 17.91 4.10
CA ASN A 208 1.11 17.88 2.69
C ASN A 208 1.57 16.56 2.07
N LYS A 209 0.65 15.61 2.07
CA LYS A 209 0.84 14.21 1.69
C LYS A 209 1.16 14.06 0.20
N PRO A 210 0.43 14.71 -0.73
CA PRO A 210 0.76 14.68 -2.16
C PRO A 210 2.21 15.04 -2.49
N ASP A 211 2.64 16.22 -2.06
CA ASP A 211 3.98 16.74 -2.39
C ASP A 211 5.08 15.94 -1.70
N PHE A 212 4.84 15.52 -0.46
CA PHE A 212 5.74 14.64 0.26
C PHE A 212 5.94 13.32 -0.50
N MET A 213 4.85 12.66 -0.89
CA MET A 213 4.91 11.38 -1.60
C MET A 213 5.60 11.50 -2.95
N LEU A 214 5.29 12.55 -3.73
CA LEU A 214 5.96 12.80 -5.01
C LEU A 214 7.48 12.92 -4.83
N LYS A 215 7.94 13.63 -3.80
CA LYS A 215 9.37 13.83 -3.52
C LYS A 215 10.03 12.57 -2.94
N GLN A 216 9.33 11.85 -2.09
CA GLN A 216 9.77 10.59 -1.48
C GLN A 216 9.88 9.45 -2.50
N LEU A 217 9.01 9.42 -3.52
CA LEU A 217 9.11 8.48 -4.64
C LEU A 217 10.33 8.78 -5.52
N LYS A 218 10.62 10.06 -5.78
CA LYS A 218 11.80 10.49 -6.54
C LYS A 218 13.10 10.27 -5.76
N ASN A 219 13.06 10.35 -4.45
CA ASN A 219 14.21 10.15 -3.57
C ASN A 219 13.79 9.40 -2.30
N LYS A 220 14.17 8.13 -2.21
CA LYS A 220 13.87 7.26 -1.06
C LYS A 220 14.35 7.80 0.29
N ASN A 221 15.33 8.71 0.30
CA ASN A 221 15.85 9.36 1.52
C ASN A 221 15.31 10.78 1.72
N TYR A 222 14.24 11.19 1.02
CA TYR A 222 13.67 12.53 1.14
C TYR A 222 13.17 12.84 2.55
N TYR A 223 12.60 11.85 3.24
CA TYR A 223 12.23 11.95 4.65
C TYR A 223 13.39 12.29 5.59
N LYS A 224 14.65 12.13 5.17
CA LYS A 224 15.86 12.49 5.96
C LYS A 224 16.34 13.93 5.72
N ARG A 225 15.58 14.75 4.99
CA ARG A 225 15.95 16.14 4.71
C ARG A 225 15.91 16.96 6.00
N LYS A 226 16.93 17.80 6.20
CA LYS A 226 17.02 18.68 7.36
C LYS A 226 15.96 19.78 7.38
N ASN A 227 15.43 20.16 6.21
CA ASN A 227 14.40 21.18 6.06
C ASN A 227 13.31 20.67 5.12
N SER A 228 12.04 20.89 5.47
CA SER A 228 10.90 20.59 4.63
C SER A 228 9.68 21.42 5.02
N LYS A 229 8.83 21.73 4.05
CA LYS A 229 7.51 22.36 4.27
C LYS A 229 6.36 21.36 4.22
N TYR A 230 6.64 20.09 3.94
CA TYR A 230 5.62 19.08 3.65
C TYR A 230 5.46 18.02 4.75
N PHE A 231 6.45 17.92 5.62
CA PHE A 231 6.50 16.99 6.75
C PHE A 231 7.38 17.57 7.84
N ASN A 232 7.22 17.10 9.07
CA ASN A 232 8.12 17.47 10.17
C ASN A 232 9.50 16.80 9.97
N VAL A 233 10.57 17.57 10.07
CA VAL A 233 11.92 17.03 9.84
C VAL A 233 12.43 16.20 11.02
N GLU A 234 11.90 16.47 12.20
CA GLU A 234 12.10 15.68 13.41
C GLU A 234 10.94 14.69 13.56
N PRO A 235 11.21 13.39 13.74
CA PRO A 235 10.17 12.39 13.88
C PRO A 235 9.39 12.61 15.19
N LEU A 236 8.07 12.41 15.16
CA LEU A 236 7.23 12.40 16.37
C LEU A 236 7.58 11.22 17.28
N TYR A 237 8.00 10.10 16.68
CA TYR A 237 8.44 8.92 17.41
C TYR A 237 9.75 8.42 16.82
N ASN A 238 10.74 8.26 17.69
CA ASN A 238 12.01 7.64 17.37
C ASN A 238 12.31 6.50 18.35
N SER A 239 12.29 5.26 17.84
CA SER A 239 12.62 4.08 18.66
C SER A 239 14.08 4.05 19.12
N GLU A 240 14.99 4.73 18.42
CA GLU A 240 16.42 4.72 18.72
C GLU A 240 16.74 5.59 19.93
N GLU A 241 16.13 6.78 20.04
CA GLU A 241 16.24 7.66 21.22
C GLU A 241 15.76 6.95 22.49
N LYS A 242 14.64 6.19 22.41
CA LYS A 242 14.16 5.36 23.53
C LYS A 242 15.14 4.27 23.99
N LYS A 243 16.08 3.82 23.14
CA LYS A 243 17.12 2.83 23.53
C LYS A 243 18.20 3.46 24.40
N GLU A 244 18.44 4.75 24.26
CA GLU A 244 19.48 5.45 25.01
C GLU A 244 19.01 5.71 26.45
N ASP A 245 17.74 6.09 26.62
CA ASP A 245 17.13 6.29 27.94
C ASP A 245 17.12 5.01 28.82
N THR A 246 17.12 3.83 28.21
CA THR A 246 17.08 2.54 28.92
C THR A 246 18.46 1.97 29.28
N LYS A 247 19.55 2.58 28.80
CA LYS A 247 20.94 2.18 29.15
C LYS A 247 21.54 2.99 30.30
N GLY A 248 20.78 3.92 30.88
CA GLY A 248 21.20 4.82 31.95
C GLY A 248 20.97 4.32 33.39
N PHE A 249 20.69 3.04 33.60
CA PHE A 249 20.55 2.43 34.93
C PHE A 249 21.42 1.19 35.08
#